data_AF-A0A813VTC1-F1
#
_entry.id   AF-A0A813VTC1-F1
#
_cell.length_a   1.000
_cell.length_b   1.000
_cell.length_c   1.000
_cell.angle_alpha   90.00
_cell.angle_beta   90.00
_cell.angle_gamma   90.00
#
_symmetry.space_group_name_H-M   'P 1'
#
loop_
_entity.id
_entity.type
_entity.pdbx_description
1 polymer ?
#
loop_
_entity_poly.entity_id
_entity_poly.type
_entity_poly.pdbx_seq_one_letter_code
_entity_poly.pdbx_strand_id
1 'polypeptide(L)'
;MFHKMKLQVTSQELQRAVAEKINQFHDKLRSSDSNRSGQITLEFYQKKKSRWMFKPEEIPWEIWTIKIEQMQLSSENERQFMREKLSDSLTERIFQITEIINKPDYVPKPPHLSELDLVFDTSYTDIQPYLFKIHFSDSPTIVNHVKTMIKEAFNTSL
;
A
#
# COMPACT_ATOMS: atom_id res chain seq x y z
N MET A 1 6.89 9.10 -27.92
CA MET A 1 6.73 7.64 -27.96
C MET A 1 7.32 7.08 -26.67
N PHE A 2 6.56 7.12 -25.57
CA PHE A 2 7.04 6.58 -24.28
C PHE A 2 6.77 5.08 -24.26
N HIS A 3 7.82 4.28 -24.36
CA HIS A 3 7.77 2.84 -24.12
C HIS A 3 7.25 2.63 -22.69
N LYS A 4 6.23 1.78 -22.52
CA LYS A 4 5.68 1.39 -21.22
C LYS A 4 6.81 0.84 -20.35
N MET A 5 7.39 1.67 -19.48
CA MET A 5 8.42 1.24 -18.55
C MET A 5 7.74 0.49 -17.40
N LYS A 6 7.79 -0.84 -17.48
CA LYS A 6 7.29 -1.72 -16.43
C LYS A 6 8.50 -2.16 -15.59
N LEU A 7 8.77 -1.48 -14.49
CA LEU A 7 9.74 -1.93 -13.50
C LEU A 7 9.07 -2.96 -12.60
N GLN A 8 9.57 -4.20 -12.62
CA GLN A 8 9.03 -5.28 -11.80
C GLN A 8 10.16 -6.11 -11.22
N VAL A 9 9.99 -6.51 -9.96
CA VAL A 9 10.80 -7.54 -9.32
C VAL A 9 10.56 -8.86 -10.04
N THR A 10 11.62 -9.64 -10.29
CA THR A 10 11.56 -10.89 -11.05
C THR A 10 11.05 -12.08 -10.24
N SER A 11 10.87 -11.92 -8.92
CA SER A 11 10.38 -12.97 -8.03
C SER A 11 8.91 -13.30 -8.30
N GLN A 12 8.68 -14.52 -8.78
CA GLN A 12 7.33 -15.00 -9.04
C GLN A 12 6.50 -15.14 -7.77
N GLU A 13 7.14 -15.51 -6.66
CA GLU A 13 6.47 -15.67 -5.37
C GLU A 13 5.96 -14.32 -4.87
N LEU A 14 6.80 -13.27 -4.89
CA LEU A 14 6.39 -11.92 -4.53
C LEU A 14 5.30 -11.38 -5.47
N GLN A 15 5.45 -11.59 -6.78
CA GLN A 15 4.44 -11.19 -7.75
C GLN A 15 3.07 -11.84 -7.46
N ARG A 16 3.04 -13.12 -7.11
CA ARG A 16 1.80 -13.83 -6.74
C ARG A 16 1.21 -13.27 -5.45
N ALA A 17 2.01 -13.06 -4.41
CA ALA A 17 1.55 -12.51 -3.14
C ALA A 17 0.93 -11.10 -3.31
N VAL A 18 1.57 -10.24 -4.10
CA VAL A 18 1.04 -8.90 -4.43
C VAL A 18 -0.23 -8.99 -5.26
N ALA A 19 -0.25 -9.84 -6.31
CA ALA A 19 -1.41 -10.00 -7.17
C ALA A 19 -2.64 -10.53 -6.40
N GLU A 20 -2.44 -11.47 -5.47
CA GLU A 20 -3.50 -11.98 -4.62
C GLU A 20 -4.16 -10.86 -3.81
N LYS A 21 -3.36 -9.98 -3.18
CA LYS A 21 -3.86 -8.83 -2.42
C LYS A 21 -4.58 -7.81 -3.29
N ILE A 22 -4.09 -7.56 -4.51
CA ILE A 22 -4.74 -6.67 -5.48
C ILE A 22 -6.08 -7.24 -5.93
N ASN A 23 -6.16 -8.54 -6.19
CA ASN A 23 -7.41 -9.20 -6.58
C ASN A 23 -8.45 -9.16 -5.46
N GLN A 24 -8.03 -9.45 -4.22
CA GLN A 24 -8.90 -9.31 -3.04
C GLN A 24 -9.45 -7.88 -2.89
N PHE A 25 -8.60 -6.87 -3.11
CA PHE A 25 -9.02 -5.47 -3.09
C PHE A 25 -10.01 -5.14 -4.23
N HIS A 26 -9.71 -5.58 -5.45
CA HIS A 26 -10.57 -5.38 -6.62
C HIS A 26 -11.97 -5.96 -6.40
N ASP A 27 -12.05 -7.19 -5.88
CA ASP A 27 -13.31 -7.87 -5.64
C ASP A 27 -14.11 -7.15 -4.55
N LYS A 28 -13.44 -6.70 -3.47
CA LYS A 28 -14.06 -5.88 -2.44
C LYS A 28 -14.61 -4.57 -3.02
N LEU A 29 -13.83 -3.85 -3.81
CA LEU A 29 -14.23 -2.57 -4.40
C LEU A 29 -15.46 -2.71 -5.31
N ARG A 30 -15.56 -3.82 -6.06
CA ARG A 30 -16.71 -4.09 -6.95
C ARG A 30 -17.95 -4.60 -6.24
N SER A 31 -17.78 -5.27 -5.10
CA SER A 31 -18.90 -5.75 -4.28
C SER A 31 -19.59 -4.63 -3.47
N SER A 32 -18.95 -3.46 -3.38
CA SER A 32 -19.45 -2.31 -2.63
C SER A 32 -20.37 -1.45 -3.51
N ASP A 33 -21.69 -1.63 -3.36
CA ASP A 33 -22.69 -0.88 -4.13
C ASP A 33 -22.73 0.62 -3.77
N SER A 34 -22.27 1.00 -2.58
CA SER A 34 -22.36 2.37 -2.07
C SER A 34 -21.02 3.12 -2.04
N ASN A 35 -19.89 2.40 -1.95
CA ASN A 35 -18.58 3.01 -1.83
C ASN A 35 -17.67 2.59 -2.99
N ARG A 36 -17.64 3.45 -4.01
CA ARG A 36 -16.85 3.27 -5.25
C ARG A 36 -15.39 3.66 -5.09
N SER A 37 -14.92 3.87 -3.86
CA SER A 37 -13.57 4.33 -3.60
C SER A 37 -12.93 3.50 -2.48
N GLY A 38 -11.66 3.19 -2.65
CA GLY A 38 -10.89 2.42 -1.69
C GLY A 38 -9.47 2.92 -1.60
N GLN A 39 -8.73 2.39 -0.65
CA GLN A 39 -7.30 2.59 -0.59
C GLN A 39 -6.59 1.26 -0.34
N ILE A 40 -5.42 1.13 -0.95
CA ILE A 40 -4.47 0.05 -0.72
C ILE A 40 -3.22 0.65 -0.08
N THR A 41 -2.76 0.02 0.99
CA THR A 41 -1.62 0.47 1.77
C THR A 41 -0.56 -0.61 1.79
N LEU A 42 0.66 -0.23 1.42
CA LEU A 42 1.88 -1.01 1.62
C LEU A 42 2.61 -0.44 2.83
N GLU A 43 2.83 -1.26 3.85
CA GLU A 43 3.57 -0.89 5.04
C GLU A 43 4.83 -1.74 5.14
N PHE A 44 5.99 -1.09 5.24
CA PHE A 44 7.24 -1.73 5.64
C PHE A 44 7.46 -1.55 7.14
N TYR A 45 7.87 -2.61 7.82
CA TYR A 45 7.99 -2.62 9.26
C TYR A 45 9.23 -3.38 9.74
N GLN A 46 9.59 -3.20 11.01
CA GLN A 46 10.59 -4.02 11.72
C GLN A 46 9.93 -4.69 12.92
N LYS A 47 10.36 -5.90 13.27
CA LYS A 47 9.92 -6.57 14.49
C LYS A 47 10.87 -6.23 15.63
N LYS A 48 10.34 -5.74 16.74
CA LYS A 48 11.13 -5.56 17.97
C LYS A 48 11.24 -6.90 18.69
N LYS A 49 12.46 -7.29 19.08
CA LYS A 49 12.68 -8.49 19.91
C LYS A 49 11.83 -8.41 21.17
N SER A 50 10.86 -9.32 21.28
CA SER A 50 10.07 -9.45 22.49
C SER A 50 10.94 -10.03 23.60
N ARG A 51 10.85 -9.46 24.82
CA ARG A 51 11.57 -9.93 26.00
C ARG A 51 10.78 -10.98 26.80
N TRP A 52 9.53 -11.27 26.44
CA TRP A 52 8.61 -12.15 27.19
C TRP A 52 7.56 -12.81 26.25
N MET A 53 6.64 -13.63 26.76
CA MET A 53 5.60 -14.40 26.00
C MET A 53 4.62 -13.58 25.12
N PHE A 54 4.91 -12.31 24.83
CA PHE A 54 4.11 -11.47 23.95
C PHE A 54 4.59 -11.58 22.50
N LYS A 55 3.64 -11.45 21.56
CA LYS A 55 3.95 -11.34 20.14
C LYS A 55 4.95 -10.17 19.92
N PRO A 56 5.98 -10.36 19.07
CA PRO A 56 6.86 -9.27 18.67
C PRO A 56 6.06 -8.07 18.17
N GLU A 57 6.42 -6.88 18.62
CA GLU A 57 5.82 -5.62 18.17
C GLU A 57 6.30 -5.32 16.74
N GLU A 58 5.35 -5.02 15.85
CA GLU A 58 5.63 -4.58 14.47
C GLU A 58 5.65 -3.04 14.44
N ILE A 59 6.80 -2.47 14.11
CA ILE A 59 7.00 -1.02 14.07
C ILE A 59 7.13 -0.58 12.61
N PRO A 60 6.13 0.14 12.05
CA PRO A 60 6.23 0.67 10.70
C PRO A 60 7.33 1.72 10.61
N TRP A 61 8.10 1.66 9.54
CA TRP A 61 9.10 2.69 9.22
C TRP A 61 8.81 3.39 7.90
N GLU A 62 7.99 2.80 7.03
CA GLU A 62 7.55 3.42 5.78
C GLU A 62 6.15 2.93 5.40
N ILE A 63 5.28 3.86 4.96
CA ILE A 63 3.89 3.57 4.62
C ILE A 63 3.55 4.27 3.30
N TRP A 64 3.10 3.49 2.33
CA TRP A 64 2.65 3.94 1.02
C TRP A 64 1.16 3.68 0.85
N THR A 65 0.36 4.73 0.70
CA THR A 65 -1.09 4.62 0.51
C THR A 65 -1.50 5.10 -0.87
N ILE A 66 -2.12 4.21 -1.65
CA ILE A 66 -2.70 4.52 -2.96
C ILE A 66 -4.22 4.55 -2.82
N LYS A 67 -4.82 5.69 -3.14
CA LYS A 67 -6.28 5.87 -3.19
C LYS A 67 -6.78 5.60 -4.60
N ILE A 68 -7.86 4.84 -4.69
CA ILE A 68 -8.43 4.37 -5.96
C ILE A 68 -9.92 4.72 -5.97
N GLU A 69 -10.38 5.26 -7.09
CA GLU A 69 -11.78 5.58 -7.34
C GLU A 69 -12.25 4.85 -8.61
N GLN A 70 -13.39 4.16 -8.51
CA GLN A 70 -14.00 3.43 -9.60
C GLN A 70 -14.94 4.34 -10.40
N MET A 71 -14.47 4.76 -11.57
CA MET A 71 -15.23 5.57 -12.53
C MET A 71 -16.20 4.69 -13.34
N GLN A 72 -17.40 5.21 -13.65
CA GLN A 72 -18.23 4.68 -14.75
C GLN A 72 -18.04 5.54 -15.97
N LEU A 73 -17.80 4.89 -17.11
CA LEU A 73 -17.66 5.55 -18.40
C LEU A 73 -18.84 5.10 -19.25
N SER A 74 -19.46 6.06 -19.92
CA SER A 74 -20.74 5.91 -20.61
C SER A 74 -20.58 5.67 -22.12
N SER A 75 -19.37 5.89 -22.66
CA SER A 75 -19.06 5.71 -24.09
C SER A 75 -17.62 5.23 -24.32
N GLU A 76 -17.38 4.63 -25.50
CA GLU A 76 -16.02 4.20 -25.89
C GLU A 76 -15.10 5.40 -26.13
N ASN A 77 -15.63 6.53 -26.61
CA ASN A 77 -14.85 7.77 -26.75
C ASN A 77 -14.37 8.29 -25.40
N GLU A 78 -15.26 8.30 -24.39
CA GLU A 78 -14.91 8.67 -23.02
C GLU A 78 -13.88 7.70 -22.42
N ARG A 79 -14.03 6.40 -22.70
CA ARG A 79 -13.08 5.36 -22.28
C ARG A 79 -11.69 5.56 -22.86
N GLN A 80 -11.60 5.87 -24.15
CA GLN A 80 -10.32 6.12 -24.81
C GLN A 80 -9.65 7.38 -24.25
N PHE A 81 -10.40 8.47 -24.11
CA PHE A 81 -9.90 9.72 -23.52
C PHE A 81 -9.40 9.53 -22.08
N MET A 82 -10.17 8.82 -21.25
CA MET A 82 -9.78 8.56 -19.86
C MET A 82 -8.59 7.60 -19.78
N ARG A 83 -8.44 6.65 -20.70
CA ARG A 83 -7.25 5.78 -20.79
C ARG A 83 -5.98 6.60 -21.02
N GLU A 84 -6.03 7.60 -21.90
CA GLU A 84 -4.89 8.48 -22.17
C GLU A 84 -4.53 9.30 -20.93
N LYS A 85 -5.52 9.96 -20.32
CA LYS A 85 -5.33 10.71 -19.06
C LYS A 85 -4.78 9.86 -17.91
N LEU A 86 -5.30 8.64 -17.74
CA LEU A 86 -4.81 7.72 -16.72
C LEU A 86 -3.37 7.29 -16.99
N SER A 87 -2.99 7.10 -18.26
CA SER A 87 -1.60 6.77 -18.63
C SER A 87 -0.64 7.89 -18.23
N ASP A 88 -1.00 9.15 -18.49
CA ASP A 88 -0.19 10.30 -18.12
C ASP A 88 -0.08 10.44 -16.60
N SER A 89 -1.21 10.33 -15.89
CA SER A 89 -1.24 10.41 -14.43
C SER A 89 -0.44 9.29 -13.77
N LEU A 90 -0.56 8.05 -14.24
CA LEU A 90 0.23 6.92 -13.71
C LEU A 90 1.72 7.12 -13.94
N THR A 91 2.10 7.65 -15.09
CA THR A 91 3.50 7.96 -15.41
C THR A 91 4.06 9.00 -14.44
N GLU A 92 3.31 10.07 -14.20
CA GLU A 92 3.66 11.10 -13.21
C GLU A 92 3.80 10.51 -11.81
N ARG A 93 2.87 9.65 -11.38
CA ARG A 93 2.95 8.98 -10.06
C ARG A 93 4.17 8.07 -9.93
N ILE A 94 4.55 7.36 -10.99
CA ILE A 94 5.77 6.54 -10.99
C ILE A 94 7.00 7.43 -10.81
N PHE A 95 7.09 8.56 -11.53
CA PHE A 95 8.20 9.50 -11.36
C PHE A 95 8.25 10.06 -9.93
N GLN A 96 7.12 10.46 -9.36
CA GLN A 96 7.05 10.92 -7.97
C GLN A 96 7.55 9.86 -6.98
N ILE A 97 7.16 8.59 -7.17
CA ILE A 97 7.68 7.48 -6.34
C ILE A 97 9.20 7.38 -6.47
N THR A 98 9.74 7.43 -7.69
CA THR A 98 11.20 7.35 -7.89
C THR A 98 11.94 8.53 -7.27
N GLU A 99 11.37 9.73 -7.30
CA GLU A 99 11.96 10.90 -6.64
C GLU A 99 11.94 10.78 -5.12
N ILE A 100 10.84 10.28 -4.54
CA ILE A 100 10.71 10.10 -3.09
C ILE A 100 11.66 9.02 -2.59
N ILE A 101 11.72 7.86 -3.26
CA ILE A 101 12.62 6.75 -2.88
C ILE A 101 14.10 7.17 -2.94
N ASN A 102 14.44 8.12 -3.80
CA ASN A 102 15.81 8.65 -3.91
C ASN A 102 16.18 9.66 -2.81
N LYS A 103 15.23 10.09 -1.96
CA LYS A 103 15.55 10.98 -0.84
C LYS A 103 16.25 10.17 0.26
N PRO A 104 17.24 10.76 0.96
CA PRO A 104 17.88 10.12 2.10
C PRO A 104 16.96 10.15 3.32
N ASP A 105 15.94 9.30 3.31
CA ASP A 105 15.05 9.03 4.43
C ASP A 105 15.55 7.83 5.27
N TYR A 106 14.89 7.56 6.39
CA TYR A 106 15.26 6.45 7.27
C TYR A 106 15.10 5.10 6.56
N VAL A 107 16.15 4.28 6.63
CA VAL A 107 16.09 2.85 6.34
C VAL A 107 16.58 2.06 7.56
N PRO A 108 16.02 0.86 7.80
CA PRO A 108 16.56 -0.07 8.79
C PRO A 108 18.07 -0.24 8.67
N LYS A 109 18.78 -0.17 9.80
CA LYS A 109 20.20 -0.54 9.83
C LYS A 109 20.35 -2.02 9.46
N PRO A 110 21.42 -2.41 8.75
CA PRO A 110 21.72 -3.81 8.48
C PRO A 110 21.73 -4.62 9.80
N PRO A 111 20.86 -5.64 9.94
CA PRO A 111 20.78 -6.46 11.14
C PRO A 111 21.95 -7.45 11.21
N HIS A 112 22.20 -7.99 12.40
CA HIS A 112 23.02 -9.19 12.53
C HIS A 112 22.31 -10.40 11.90
N LEU A 113 23.08 -11.43 11.51
CA LEU A 113 22.52 -12.64 10.89
C LEU A 113 21.46 -13.32 11.78
N SER A 114 21.62 -13.28 13.10
CA SER A 114 20.66 -13.82 14.07
C SER A 114 19.39 -12.97 14.23
N GLU A 115 19.32 -11.82 13.57
CA GLU A 115 18.25 -10.84 13.64
C GLU A 115 17.64 -10.56 12.27
N LEU A 116 18.02 -11.33 11.24
CA LEU A 116 17.62 -11.09 9.85
C LEU A 116 16.09 -11.09 9.69
N ASP A 117 15.42 -12.04 10.32
CA ASP A 117 13.94 -12.21 10.31
C ASP A 117 13.17 -11.07 11.01
N LEU A 118 13.88 -10.15 11.67
CA LEU A 118 13.30 -8.97 12.30
C LEU A 118 13.19 -7.78 11.35
N VAL A 119 13.90 -7.83 10.22
CA VAL A 119 13.96 -6.73 9.26
C VAL A 119 13.56 -7.20 7.86
N PHE A 120 13.91 -8.44 7.51
CA PHE A 120 13.64 -9.02 6.20
C PHE A 120 12.69 -10.21 6.29
N ASP A 121 11.94 -10.42 5.22
CA ASP A 121 11.21 -11.66 5.00
C ASP A 121 12.15 -12.69 4.38
N THR A 122 12.46 -13.74 5.13
CA THR A 122 13.37 -14.82 4.74
C THR A 122 12.63 -16.04 4.18
N SER A 123 11.31 -15.95 4.01
CA SER A 123 10.51 -17.03 3.41
C SER A 123 10.63 -17.11 1.89
N TYR A 124 10.96 -16.00 1.24
CA TYR A 124 11.18 -15.95 -0.22
C TYR A 124 12.50 -16.63 -0.60
N THR A 125 12.43 -17.50 -1.61
CA THR A 125 13.59 -18.33 -1.99
C THR A 125 14.60 -17.61 -2.89
N ASP A 126 14.18 -16.56 -3.60
CA ASP A 126 14.96 -15.91 -4.66
C ASP A 126 15.27 -14.42 -4.42
N ILE A 127 14.64 -13.82 -3.42
CA ILE A 127 14.84 -12.44 -2.99
C ILE A 127 14.71 -12.36 -1.48
N GLN A 128 15.08 -11.22 -0.91
CA GLN A 128 14.93 -10.96 0.52
C GLN A 128 14.35 -9.55 0.73
N PRO A 129 13.02 -9.38 0.59
CA PRO A 129 12.41 -8.07 0.78
C PRO A 129 12.44 -7.68 2.27
N TYR A 130 12.35 -6.38 2.55
CA TYR A 130 11.98 -5.94 3.90
C TYR A 130 10.65 -6.56 4.31
N LEU A 131 10.46 -6.78 5.61
CA LEU A 131 9.15 -7.16 6.13
C LEU A 131 8.10 -6.14 5.70
N PHE A 132 7.06 -6.63 5.04
CA PHE A 132 6.00 -5.79 4.51
C PHE A 132 4.63 -6.42 4.75
N LYS A 133 3.59 -5.58 4.75
CA LYS A 133 2.21 -6.04 4.69
C LYS A 133 1.40 -5.13 3.78
N ILE A 134 0.49 -5.75 3.03
CA ILE A 134 -0.47 -5.06 2.18
C ILE A 134 -1.85 -5.21 2.79
N HIS A 135 -2.48 -4.09 3.07
CA HIS A 135 -3.85 -4.04 3.58
C HIS A 135 -4.68 -3.05 2.77
N PHE A 136 -5.99 -3.22 2.79
CA PHE A 136 -6.92 -2.34 2.09
C PHE A 136 -8.10 -1.98 2.96
N SER A 137 -8.58 -0.76 2.79
CA SER A 137 -9.77 -0.25 3.47
C SER A 137 -10.66 0.50 2.50
N ASP A 138 -11.91 0.65 2.90
CA ASP A 138 -12.76 1.67 2.31
C ASP A 138 -12.09 3.03 2.49
N SER A 139 -12.14 3.88 1.45
CA SER A 139 -11.66 5.25 1.60
C SER A 139 -12.54 5.90 2.67
N PRO A 140 -11.99 6.55 3.70
CA PRO A 140 -12.82 7.20 4.70
C PRO A 140 -13.72 8.19 4.00
N THR A 141 -15.03 7.95 4.03
CA THR A 141 -16.01 9.00 3.74
C THR A 141 -15.67 10.10 4.75
N ILE A 142 -15.11 11.22 4.29
CA ILE A 142 -14.63 12.31 5.16
C ILE A 142 -15.71 12.73 6.19
N VAL A 143 -16.97 12.47 5.85
CA VAL A 143 -18.17 12.67 6.69
C VAL A 143 -18.21 11.83 7.97
N ASN A 144 -17.63 10.62 8.00
CA ASN A 144 -17.73 9.72 9.15
C ASN A 144 -16.57 9.87 10.14
N HIS A 145 -15.33 10.07 9.66
CA HIS A 145 -14.16 10.23 10.57
C HIS A 145 -14.20 11.54 11.38
N VAL A 146 -14.75 12.63 10.82
CA VAL A 146 -14.95 13.88 11.57
C VAL A 146 -15.98 13.70 12.69
N LYS A 147 -17.05 12.91 12.45
CA LYS A 147 -18.06 12.62 13.49
C LYS A 147 -17.48 11.79 14.63
N THR A 148 -16.62 10.82 14.37
CA THR A 148 -16.01 9.99 15.42
C THR A 148 -14.99 10.78 16.23
N MET A 149 -14.10 11.56 15.58
CA MET A 149 -13.11 12.37 16.30
C MET A 149 -13.75 13.49 17.14
N ILE A 150 -14.83 14.10 16.66
CA ILE A 150 -15.62 15.06 17.45
C ILE A 150 -16.24 14.36 18.67
N LYS A 151 -16.86 13.19 18.48
CA LYS A 151 -17.52 12.47 19.58
C LYS A 151 -16.53 11.97 20.64
N GLU A 152 -15.33 11.58 20.24
CA GLU A 152 -14.25 11.20 21.16
C GLU A 152 -13.72 12.40 21.93
N ALA A 153 -13.48 13.54 21.27
CA ALA A 153 -13.02 14.77 21.94
C ALA A 153 -14.03 15.32 22.98
N PHE A 154 -15.33 15.11 22.78
CA PHE A 154 -16.37 15.52 23.73
C PHE A 154 -16.62 14.51 24.86
N ASN A 155 -16.18 13.25 24.72
CA ASN A 155 -16.38 12.22 25.74
C ASN A 155 -15.20 12.05 26.72
N THR A 156 -14.06 12.70 26.47
CA THR A 156 -12.89 12.72 27.38
C THR A 156 -12.85 13.94 28.31
N SER A 157 -13.91 14.76 28.32
CA SER A 157 -14.06 15.91 29.21
C SER A 157 -15.21 15.73 30.19
N LEU A 158 -15.13 14.69 31.04
CA LEU A 158 -15.84 14.60 32.34
C LEU A 158 -14.98 13.78 33.32
#